data_AF-A0AA39VQX3-F1
#
_entry.id   AF-A0AA39VQX3-F1
#
_cell.length_a   1.000
_cell.length_b   1.000
_cell.length_c   1.000
_cell.angle_alpha   90.00
_cell.angle_beta   90.00
_cell.angle_gamma   90.00
#
_symmetry.space_group_name_H-M   'P 1'
#
loop_
_entity.id
_entity.type
_entity.pdbx_description
1 polymer ?
#
loop_
_entity_poly.entity_id
_entity_poly.type
_entity_poly.pdbx_seq_one_letter_code
_entity_poly.pdbx_strand_id
1 'polypeptide(L)'
;MMDLEGNIVDVPNPSGRGSGYRDEEDGVLEKVERLARRRFCLRRNEMEKEKKEKEREFIVHMPLPDEKEIENMVLEKKKMELLSNYATVYLIFKAR
;
A
#
# COMPACT_ATOMS: atom_id res chain seq x y z
N MET A 1 -13.49 4.15 -8.50
CA MET A 1 -12.74 4.68 -9.66
C MET A 1 -11.70 5.62 -9.08
N MET A 2 -10.45 5.61 -9.53
CA MET A 2 -9.47 6.62 -9.12
C MET A 2 -9.63 7.87 -10.01
N ASP A 3 -9.36 9.06 -9.49
CA ASP A 3 -9.28 10.29 -10.30
C ASP A 3 -7.96 10.32 -11.12
N LEU A 4 -7.83 11.29 -12.02
CA LEU A 4 -6.64 11.42 -12.88
C LEU A 4 -5.38 11.85 -12.09
N GLU A 5 -5.55 12.27 -10.83
CA GLU A 5 -4.47 12.53 -9.89
C GLU A 5 -4.06 11.29 -9.04
N GLY A 6 -4.72 10.14 -9.24
CA GLY A 6 -4.37 8.88 -8.58
C GLY A 6 -4.92 8.73 -7.16
N ASN A 7 -5.84 9.58 -6.72
CA ASN A 7 -6.52 9.45 -5.44
C ASN A 7 -7.71 8.48 -5.54
N ILE A 8 -7.91 7.69 -4.47
CA ILE A 8 -9.09 6.85 -4.32
C ILE A 8 -10.27 7.76 -3.96
N VAL A 9 -11.07 8.12 -4.96
CA VAL A 9 -12.31 8.85 -4.75
C VAL A 9 -13.46 7.87 -4.47
N ASP A 10 -14.06 8.02 -3.30
CA ASP A 10 -15.31 7.35 -2.94
C ASP A 10 -16.40 7.81 -3.92
N VAL A 11 -16.86 6.89 -4.77
CA VAL A 11 -17.97 7.16 -5.70
C VAL A 11 -19.23 7.36 -4.86
N PRO A 12 -19.92 8.51 -4.95
CA PRO A 12 -21.22 8.67 -4.31
C PRO A 12 -22.17 7.68 -4.99
N ASN A 13 -22.62 6.68 -4.23
CA ASN A 13 -23.51 5.64 -4.71
C ASN A 13 -24.81 6.28 -5.28
N PRO A 14 -25.07 6.24 -6.60
CA PRO A 14 -26.14 7.03 -7.23
C PRO A 14 -27.53 6.39 -7.10
N SER A 15 -27.64 5.34 -6.30
CA SER A 15 -28.89 4.67 -5.99
C SER A 15 -29.13 4.83 -4.50
N GLY A 16 -30.18 5.52 -4.11
CA GLY A 16 -30.56 5.72 -2.72
C GLY A 16 -30.43 4.43 -1.91
N ARG A 17 -29.36 4.31 -1.13
CA ARG A 17 -29.15 3.20 -0.19
C ARG A 17 -29.06 3.77 1.20
N GLY A 18 -30.21 4.23 1.68
CA GLY A 18 -30.51 3.90 3.06
C GLY A 18 -30.58 2.38 3.12
N SER A 19 -29.77 1.73 3.95
CA SER A 19 -29.97 0.31 4.30
C SER A 19 -31.19 0.16 5.21
N GLY A 20 -32.34 0.66 4.73
CA GLY A 20 -33.64 0.31 5.23
C GLY A 20 -34.11 -0.89 4.43
N TYR A 21 -33.92 -2.10 4.97
CA TYR A 21 -34.78 -3.21 4.59
C TYR A 21 -36.20 -2.74 4.93
N ARG A 22 -36.95 -2.35 3.89
CA ARG A 22 -38.38 -2.16 3.95
C ARG A 22 -38.90 -3.57 3.71
N ASP A 23 -39.39 -4.20 4.76
CA ASP A 23 -40.00 -5.52 4.65
C ASP A 23 -41.29 -5.32 3.85
N GLU A 24 -41.43 -6.07 2.75
CA GLU A 24 -42.58 -5.92 1.84
C GLU A 24 -43.86 -6.55 2.43
N GLU A 25 -43.74 -7.36 3.49
CA GLU A 25 -44.85 -8.16 4.04
C GLU A 25 -45.70 -7.41 5.06
N ASP A 26 -45.14 -6.85 6.14
CA ASP A 26 -45.91 -6.17 7.18
C ASP A 26 -45.13 -4.94 7.66
N GLY A 27 -45.66 -3.73 7.54
CA GLY A 27 -44.92 -2.47 7.81
C GLY A 27 -44.44 -2.23 9.25
N VAL A 28 -44.35 -3.26 10.11
CA VAL A 28 -43.92 -3.19 11.52
C VAL A 28 -42.94 -4.31 11.84
N LEU A 29 -41.64 -3.98 11.91
CA LEU A 29 -40.58 -4.89 12.37
C LEU A 29 -40.78 -5.27 13.84
N GLU A 30 -40.91 -6.57 14.14
CA GLU A 30 -41.16 -7.05 15.50
C GLU A 30 -39.91 -6.88 16.40
N LYS A 31 -40.08 -6.93 17.74
CA LYS A 31 -38.97 -6.74 18.70
C LYS A 31 -37.84 -7.77 18.53
N VAL A 32 -38.17 -9.01 18.17
CA VAL A 32 -37.21 -10.10 17.92
C VAL A 32 -36.36 -9.79 16.70
N GLU A 33 -36.99 -9.37 15.61
CA GLU A 33 -36.33 -9.00 14.36
C GLU A 33 -35.48 -7.74 14.50
N ARG A 34 -35.93 -6.75 15.28
CA ARG A 34 -35.15 -5.56 15.63
C ARG A 34 -33.84 -5.92 16.34
N LEU A 35 -33.86 -6.88 17.27
CA LEU A 35 -32.65 -7.35 17.94
C LEU A 35 -31.73 -8.13 17.00
N ALA A 36 -32.30 -9.00 16.17
CA ALA A 36 -31.54 -9.76 15.15
C ALA A 36 -30.85 -8.82 14.16
N ARG A 37 -31.56 -7.80 13.66
CA ARG A 37 -31.04 -6.78 12.76
C ARG A 37 -29.94 -5.93 13.41
N ARG A 38 -30.13 -5.51 14.67
CA ARG A 38 -29.10 -4.76 15.41
C ARG A 38 -27.82 -5.58 15.56
N ARG A 39 -27.94 -6.88 15.85
CA ARG A 39 -26.79 -7.81 15.90
C ARG A 39 -26.10 -7.93 14.54
N PHE A 40 -26.86 -8.02 13.46
CA PHE A 40 -26.30 -8.16 12.11
C PHE A 40 -25.51 -6.92 11.66
N CYS A 41 -26.05 -5.72 11.89
CA CYS A 41 -25.35 -4.46 11.58
C CYS A 41 -24.07 -4.29 12.41
N LEU A 42 -24.12 -4.63 13.70
CA LEU A 42 -22.93 -4.57 14.57
C LEU A 42 -21.83 -5.51 14.07
N ARG A 43 -22.19 -6.77 13.73
CA ARG A 43 -21.25 -7.75 13.20
C ARG A 43 -20.61 -7.28 11.88
N ARG A 44 -21.40 -6.66 10.99
CA ARG A 44 -20.89 -6.09 9.74
C ARG A 44 -19.91 -4.94 10.00
N ASN A 45 -20.24 -4.03 10.91
CA ASN A 45 -19.38 -2.91 11.28
C ASN A 45 -18.07 -3.38 11.93
N GLU A 46 -18.09 -4.46 12.72
CA GLU A 46 -16.88 -5.08 13.28
C GLU A 46 -15.97 -5.62 12.17
N MET A 47 -16.53 -6.36 11.20
CA MET A 47 -15.78 -6.87 10.05
C MET A 47 -15.18 -5.75 9.18
N GLU A 48 -15.90 -4.64 8.98
CA GLU A 48 -15.39 -3.48 8.24
C GLU A 48 -14.26 -2.76 9.00
N LYS A 49 -14.33 -2.68 10.33
CA LYS A 49 -13.23 -2.13 11.15
C LYS A 49 -11.99 -3.02 11.10
N GLU A 50 -12.16 -4.33 11.22
CA GLU A 50 -11.04 -5.28 11.16
C GLU A 50 -10.32 -5.24 9.80
N LYS A 51 -11.07 -5.08 8.70
CA LYS A 51 -10.48 -4.88 7.36
C LYS A 51 -9.68 -3.58 7.28
N LYS A 52 -10.25 -2.46 7.74
CA LYS A 52 -9.55 -1.16 7.78
C LYS A 52 -8.30 -1.16 8.67
N GLU A 53 -8.26 -2.00 9.70
CA GLU A 53 -7.08 -2.17 10.54
C GLU A 53 -5.97 -2.97 9.85
N LYS A 54 -6.34 -3.99 9.06
CA LYS A 54 -5.40 -4.77 8.25
C LYS A 54 -4.89 -3.99 7.03
N GLU A 55 -5.67 -3.04 6.53
CA GLU A 55 -5.33 -2.14 5.43
C GLU A 55 -4.51 -0.91 5.86
N ARG A 56 -4.07 -0.82 7.13
CA ARG A 56 -3.11 0.22 7.54
C ARG A 56 -1.77 -0.07 6.87
N GLU A 57 -1.53 0.58 5.74
CA GLU A 57 -0.30 0.48 4.97
C GLU A 57 0.85 1.11 5.78
N PHE A 58 1.87 0.30 6.09
CA PHE A 58 3.05 0.75 6.82
C PHE A 58 3.97 1.53 5.88
N ILE A 59 4.09 2.84 6.10
CA ILE A 59 5.09 3.66 5.41
C ILE A 59 6.43 3.47 6.14
N VAL A 60 7.37 2.77 5.50
CA VAL A 60 8.75 2.62 6.01
C VAL A 60 9.63 3.67 5.34
N HIS A 61 10.20 4.58 6.12
CA HIS A 61 11.21 5.49 5.59
C HIS A 61 12.54 4.74 5.45
N MET A 62 12.93 4.49 4.20
CA MET A 62 14.27 4.00 3.88
C MET A 62 15.25 5.18 3.80
N PRO A 63 16.45 5.10 4.42
CA PRO A 63 17.47 6.12 4.23
C PRO A 63 18.00 6.01 2.80
N LEU A 64 17.82 7.06 2.01
CA LEU A 64 18.46 7.21 0.72
C LEU A 64 19.79 7.96 0.93
N PRO A 65 20.89 7.53 0.30
CA PRO A 65 22.16 8.24 0.39
C PRO A 65 22.06 9.62 -0.28
N ASP A 66 22.75 10.60 0.30
CA ASP A 66 22.82 11.96 -0.24
C ASP A 66 23.65 12.02 -1.53
N GLU A 67 23.46 13.05 -2.35
CA GLU A 67 24.17 13.21 -3.63
C GLU A 67 25.70 13.10 -3.51
N LYS A 68 26.27 13.68 -2.44
CA LYS A 68 27.71 13.62 -2.16
C LYS A 68 28.19 12.22 -1.80
N GLU A 69 27.37 11.44 -1.09
CA GLU A 69 27.70 10.06 -0.75
C GLU A 69 27.69 9.18 -2.01
N ILE A 70 26.69 9.37 -2.87
CA ILE A 70 26.59 8.70 -4.16
C ILE A 70 27.84 8.98 -5.00
N GLU A 71 28.26 10.24 -5.09
CA GLU A 71 29.45 10.63 -5.85
C GLU A 71 30.71 9.94 -5.33
N ASN A 72 30.93 9.94 -4.01
CA ASN A 72 32.09 9.29 -3.40
C ASN A 72 32.10 7.77 -3.67
N MET A 73 30.96 7.10 -3.50
CA MET A 73 30.85 5.67 -3.79
C MET A 73 31.14 5.34 -5.24
N VAL A 74 30.64 6.16 -6.18
CA VAL A 74 30.91 5.98 -7.61
C VAL A 74 32.38 6.22 -7.93
N LEU A 75 32.99 7.24 -7.33
CA LEU A 75 34.42 7.54 -7.48
C LEU A 75 35.28 6.37 -6.97
N GLU A 76 34.98 5.82 -5.81
CA GLU A 76 35.70 4.66 -5.26
C GLU A 76 35.57 3.43 -6.15
N LYS A 77 34.36 3.10 -6.62
CA LYS A 77 34.14 2.00 -7.57
C LYS A 77 34.99 2.17 -8.83
N LYS A 78 34.98 3.37 -9.45
CA LYS A 78 35.77 3.66 -10.65
C LYS A 78 37.28 3.57 -10.39
N LYS A 79 37.76 4.04 -9.24
CA LYS A 79 39.18 3.89 -8.84
C LYS A 79 39.57 2.42 -8.75
N MET A 80 38.76 1.60 -8.11
CA MET A 80 39.01 0.16 -7.98
C MET A 80 38.97 -0.56 -9.33
N GLU A 81 38.00 -0.23 -10.17
CA GLU A 81 37.88 -0.78 -11.52
C GLU A 81 39.11 -0.46 -12.38
N LEU A 82 39.56 0.80 -12.36
CA LEU A 82 40.78 1.21 -13.05
C LEU A 82 41.99 0.42 -12.53
N LEU A 83 42.17 0.35 -11.20
CA LEU A 83 43.28 -0.42 -10.60
C LEU A 83 43.24 -1.90 -11.03
N SER A 84 42.06 -2.51 -11.06
CA SER A 84 41.86 -3.89 -11.54
C SER A 84 42.29 -4.02 -13.01
N ASN A 85 41.84 -3.11 -13.87
CA ASN A 85 42.21 -3.12 -15.30
C ASN A 85 43.73 -2.97 -15.48
N TYR A 86 44.37 -2.05 -14.76
CA TYR A 86 45.83 -1.91 -14.81
C TYR A 86 46.56 -3.15 -14.32
N ALA A 87 46.11 -3.78 -13.22
CA ALA A 87 46.71 -5.01 -12.72
C ALA A 87 46.59 -6.16 -13.73
N THR A 88 45.42 -6.33 -14.35
CA THR A 88 45.22 -7.38 -15.38
C THR A 88 46.11 -7.16 -16.59
N VAL A 89 46.18 -5.94 -17.12
CA VAL A 89 47.05 -5.59 -18.25
C VAL A 89 48.52 -5.81 -17.88
N TYR A 90 48.95 -5.35 -16.71
CA TYR A 90 50.32 -5.54 -16.23
C TYR A 90 50.69 -7.03 -16.13
N LEU A 91 49.81 -7.88 -15.60
CA LEU A 91 50.05 -9.31 -15.51
C LEU A 91 50.12 -9.98 -16.90
N ILE A 92 49.28 -9.57 -17.84
CA ILE A 92 49.32 -10.06 -19.23
C ILE A 92 50.65 -9.67 -19.90
N PHE A 93 51.10 -8.43 -19.73
CA PHE A 93 52.37 -7.97 -20.32
C PHE A 93 53.61 -8.57 -19.66
N LYS A 94 53.56 -8.87 -18.36
CA LYS A 94 54.67 -9.50 -17.63
C LYS A 94 54.83 -10.99 -17.93
N ALA A 95 53.75 -11.67 -18.33
CA ALA A 95 53.76 -13.10 -18.65
C ALA A 95 54.21 -13.41 -20.08
N ARG A 96 54.54 -12.40 -20.89
CA ARG A 96 55.04 -12.51 -22.26
C ARG A 96 56.53 -12.19 -22.31
#